data_AF-R5KX32-F1
#
_entry.id   AF-R5KX32-F1
#
_cell.length_a   1.000
_cell.length_b   1.000
_cell.length_c   1.000
_cell.angle_alpha   90.00
_cell.angle_beta   90.00
_cell.angle_gamma   90.00
#
_symmetry.space_group_name_H-M   'P 1'
#
loop_
_entity.id
_entity.type
_entity.pdbx_description
1 polymer ?
#
loop_
_entity_poly.entity_id
_entity_poly.type
_entity_poly.pdbx_seq_one_letter_code
_entity_poly.pdbx_strand_id
1 'polypeptide(L)'
;MKILSRRGNEALMQRTKTAFICSRKTPDGLEYLVGKWLLGLKPEADCVMCGNQSPMERAVFTTLLQRKIPVILALAEAMPSRFGADIENALLEERLLVITHCEPSVHNVTARSAFDRNILMLSLAQKIVVGYCSKGGNLERALAGFDNVEYLENGQPWLKQSADGQKDVADGVGHNAKQNPVKVDWSRSIRLFRGMIFLDFMTNGAEKIFKITYSRSLGDGKYSRETLYFDRKELAEFSRILAIVSDKTANGEPLSPELTVQSLSGDVTFSVERDDGRDFVNATQVKNYRDGSSRRQTISMLIAEVPLLVDGVNEALASWKR
;
A
#
# COMPACT_ATOMS: atom_id res chain seq x y z
N MET A 1 8.05 -8.61 -6.57
CA MET A 1 8.14 -8.04 -7.94
C MET A 1 9.44 -8.50 -8.59
N LYS A 2 9.49 -8.63 -9.91
CA LYS A 2 10.70 -9.04 -10.65
C LYS A 2 11.30 -7.84 -11.39
N ILE A 3 12.63 -7.79 -11.49
CA ILE A 3 13.34 -6.84 -12.36
C ILE A 3 13.24 -7.33 -13.80
N LEU A 4 12.72 -6.48 -14.69
CA LEU A 4 12.55 -6.79 -16.12
C LEU A 4 13.68 -6.24 -16.98
N SER A 5 14.28 -5.11 -16.59
CA SER A 5 15.41 -4.51 -17.29
C SER A 5 16.41 -3.89 -16.32
N ARG A 6 17.69 -3.95 -16.71
CA ARG A 6 18.85 -3.45 -15.97
C ARG A 6 19.80 -2.71 -16.90
N ARG A 7 20.49 -1.69 -16.39
CA ARG A 7 21.56 -0.97 -17.09
C ARG A 7 22.60 -0.46 -16.10
N GLY A 8 23.88 -0.74 -16.34
CA GLY A 8 24.99 -0.30 -15.47
C GLY A 8 25.61 -1.46 -14.70
N ASN A 9 26.22 -1.16 -13.55
CA ASN A 9 27.02 -2.13 -12.80
C ASN A 9 26.16 -3.11 -11.98
N GLU A 10 25.93 -4.31 -12.52
CA GLU A 10 25.13 -5.33 -11.84
C GLU A 10 25.77 -5.87 -10.54
N ALA A 11 27.08 -5.70 -10.34
CA ALA A 11 27.75 -6.13 -9.11
C ALA A 11 27.19 -5.40 -7.87
N LEU A 12 26.59 -4.22 -8.03
CA LEU A 12 25.92 -3.49 -6.95
C LEU A 12 24.75 -4.27 -6.33
N MET A 13 24.13 -5.21 -7.07
CA MET A 13 23.06 -6.05 -6.51
C MET A 13 23.56 -6.96 -5.38
N GLN A 14 24.84 -7.35 -5.42
CA GLN A 14 25.47 -8.22 -4.43
C GLN A 14 25.93 -7.47 -3.19
N ARG A 15 25.98 -6.13 -3.23
CA ARG A 15 26.31 -5.31 -2.06
C ARG A 15 25.15 -5.31 -1.07
N THR A 16 25.50 -5.18 0.20
CA THR A 16 24.56 -4.71 1.24
C THR A 16 24.07 -3.33 0.84
N LYS A 17 22.76 -3.18 0.68
CA LYS A 17 22.15 -1.95 0.18
C LYS A 17 21.07 -1.43 1.10
N THR A 18 21.04 -0.12 1.22
CA THR A 18 20.04 0.64 1.98
C THR A 18 19.02 1.22 1.01
N ALA A 19 17.75 0.88 1.13
CA ALA A 19 16.68 1.57 0.40
C ALA A 19 16.35 2.89 1.12
N PHE A 20 16.48 4.02 0.42
CA PHE A 20 15.95 5.29 0.88
C PHE A 20 14.57 5.53 0.26
N ILE A 21 13.58 5.86 1.09
CA ILE A 21 12.23 6.15 0.64
C ILE A 21 11.61 7.32 1.40
N CYS A 22 10.81 8.11 0.70
CA CYS A 22 10.18 9.29 1.27
C CYS A 22 8.83 9.57 0.63
N SER A 23 7.88 10.03 1.44
CA SER A 23 6.61 10.56 0.94
C SER A 23 6.86 11.84 0.14
N ARG A 24 5.99 12.10 -0.84
CA ARG A 24 6.11 13.26 -1.73
C ARG A 24 5.90 14.60 -1.03
N LYS A 25 5.01 14.64 -0.03
CA LYS A 25 4.75 15.82 0.80
C LYS A 25 5.49 15.62 2.12
N THR A 26 6.41 16.52 2.42
CA THR A 26 7.30 16.46 3.58
C THR A 26 7.09 17.69 4.45
N PRO A 27 7.29 17.59 5.78
CA PRO A 27 7.29 18.74 6.67
C PRO A 27 8.58 19.54 6.51
N ASP A 28 8.54 20.81 6.94
CA ASP A 28 9.71 21.67 6.97
C ASP A 28 10.80 21.11 7.89
N GLY A 29 12.07 21.27 7.49
CA GLY A 29 13.22 20.84 8.29
C GLY A 29 13.63 19.38 8.09
N LEU A 30 12.89 18.60 7.29
CA LEU A 30 13.28 17.24 6.93
C LEU A 30 14.61 17.20 6.15
N GLU A 31 14.87 18.24 5.35
CA GLU A 31 16.09 18.40 4.56
C GLU A 31 17.35 18.32 5.43
N TYR A 32 17.32 18.90 6.63
CA TYR A 32 18.44 18.86 7.58
C TYR A 32 18.72 17.44 8.05
N LEU A 33 17.68 16.68 8.38
CA LEU A 33 17.79 15.31 8.89
C LEU A 33 18.30 14.36 7.80
N VAL A 34 17.76 14.49 6.59
CA VAL A 34 18.23 13.77 5.41
C VAL A 34 19.66 14.14 5.08
N GLY A 35 20.03 15.43 5.17
CA GLY A 35 21.39 15.92 5.00
C GLY A 35 22.37 15.30 6.00
N LYS A 36 22.02 15.25 7.28
CA LYS A 36 22.82 14.60 8.33
C LYS A 36 23.03 13.11 8.06
N TRP A 37 21.98 12.40 7.64
CA TRP A 37 22.08 11.01 7.23
C TRP A 37 23.01 10.84 6.01
N LEU A 38 22.85 11.68 4.98
CA LEU A 38 23.69 11.66 3.79
C LEU A 38 25.16 11.88 4.13
N LEU A 39 25.50 12.79 5.05
CA LEU A 39 26.88 13.04 5.48
C LEU A 39 27.55 11.81 6.12
N GLY A 40 26.77 10.93 6.73
CA GLY A 40 27.26 9.69 7.33
C GLY A 40 27.68 8.61 6.33
N LEU A 41 27.20 8.70 5.08
CA LEU A 41 27.48 7.69 4.04
C LEU A 41 28.91 7.81 3.50
N LYS A 42 29.52 6.67 3.17
CA LYS A 42 30.89 6.56 2.63
C LYS A 42 30.90 5.80 1.29
N PRO A 43 31.57 6.29 0.24
CA PRO A 43 31.57 5.64 -1.08
C PRO A 43 32.07 4.20 -1.08
N GLU A 44 33.00 3.86 -0.19
CA GLU A 44 33.64 2.55 -0.16
C GLU A 44 32.76 1.51 0.55
N ALA A 45 31.93 1.95 1.51
CA ALA A 45 31.13 1.08 2.36
C ALA A 45 29.67 0.99 1.89
N ASP A 46 29.06 2.12 1.57
CA ASP A 46 27.61 2.22 1.41
C ASP A 46 27.16 2.00 -0.03
N CYS A 47 25.97 1.41 -0.18
CA CYS A 47 25.25 1.37 -1.44
C CYS A 47 23.79 1.73 -1.19
N VAL A 48 23.26 2.70 -1.92
CA VAL A 48 21.91 3.23 -1.68
C VAL A 48 20.99 2.97 -2.86
N MET A 49 19.80 2.43 -2.59
CA MET A 49 18.72 2.29 -3.56
C MET A 49 17.71 3.41 -3.38
N CYS A 50 17.35 4.12 -4.45
CA CYS A 50 16.31 5.16 -4.43
C CYS A 50 15.57 5.18 -5.78
N GLY A 51 14.40 5.83 -5.88
CA GLY A 51 13.69 5.91 -7.16
C GLY A 51 13.52 7.30 -7.76
N ASN A 52 14.14 8.33 -7.17
CA ASN A 52 14.28 9.65 -7.82
C ASN A 52 12.94 10.29 -8.27
N GLN A 53 11.86 10.09 -7.51
CA GLN A 53 10.51 10.57 -7.89
C GLN A 53 10.10 11.83 -7.12
N SER A 54 10.04 11.75 -5.79
CA SER A 54 9.69 12.90 -4.95
C SER A 54 10.79 13.97 -4.95
N PRO A 55 10.49 15.25 -4.64
CA PRO A 55 11.52 16.29 -4.51
C PRO A 55 12.66 15.87 -3.57
N MET A 56 12.34 15.24 -2.44
CA MET A 56 13.33 14.73 -1.49
C MET A 56 14.16 13.57 -2.06
N GLU A 57 13.53 12.58 -2.72
CA GLU A 57 14.28 11.49 -3.36
C GLU A 57 15.21 12.02 -4.47
N ARG A 58 14.81 13.07 -5.20
CA ARG A 58 15.65 13.71 -6.22
C ARG A 58 16.86 14.39 -5.59
N ALA A 59 16.66 15.14 -4.50
CA ALA A 59 17.76 15.77 -3.76
C ALA A 59 18.75 14.72 -3.23
N VAL A 60 18.25 13.65 -2.62
CA VAL A 60 19.06 12.51 -2.16
C VAL A 60 19.85 11.90 -3.31
N PHE A 61 19.19 11.57 -4.43
CA PHE A 61 19.84 10.98 -5.59
C PHE A 61 20.97 11.88 -6.13
N THR A 62 20.70 13.17 -6.29
CA THR A 62 21.72 14.15 -6.72
C THR A 62 22.92 14.17 -5.77
N THR A 63 22.70 14.22 -4.45
CA THR A 63 23.81 14.22 -3.48
C THR A 63 24.60 12.91 -3.49
N LEU A 64 23.93 11.76 -3.67
CA LEU A 64 24.63 10.47 -3.78
C LEU A 64 25.56 10.43 -5.00
N LEU A 65 25.10 10.96 -6.16
CA LEU A 65 25.94 11.06 -7.35
C LEU A 65 27.15 11.99 -7.12
N GLN A 66 26.92 13.16 -6.54
CA GLN A 66 27.97 14.15 -6.24
C GLN A 66 29.03 13.62 -5.27
N ARG A 67 28.59 12.92 -4.22
CA ARG A 67 29.48 12.30 -3.21
C ARG A 67 30.08 10.97 -3.68
N LYS A 68 29.82 10.58 -4.93
CA LYS A 68 30.24 9.32 -5.54
C LYS A 68 29.82 8.04 -4.79
N ILE A 69 28.72 8.10 -4.02
CA ILE A 69 28.17 6.91 -3.36
C ILE A 69 27.64 5.93 -4.43
N PRO A 70 27.94 4.63 -4.34
CA PRO A 70 27.33 3.61 -5.19
C PRO A 70 25.81 3.61 -5.07
N VAL A 71 25.10 3.66 -6.20
CA VAL A 71 23.64 3.78 -6.22
C VAL A 71 22.96 2.74 -7.09
N ILE A 72 21.78 2.32 -6.65
CA ILE A 72 20.81 1.61 -7.48
C ILE A 72 19.59 2.52 -7.69
N LEU A 73 19.36 2.97 -8.92
CA LEU A 73 18.18 3.75 -9.29
C LEU A 73 17.06 2.81 -9.72
N ALA A 74 15.98 2.75 -8.93
CA ALA A 74 14.80 1.93 -9.23
C ALA A 74 13.70 2.77 -9.87
N LEU A 75 13.43 2.53 -11.15
CA LEU A 75 12.44 3.27 -11.93
C LEU A 75 11.02 2.72 -11.71
N ALA A 76 10.05 3.63 -11.81
CA ALA A 76 8.62 3.35 -11.81
C ALA A 76 8.02 3.45 -13.23
N GLU A 77 8.87 3.33 -14.25
CA GLU A 77 8.57 3.44 -15.67
C GLU A 77 9.57 2.58 -16.46
N ALA A 78 9.32 2.40 -17.75
CA ALA A 78 10.21 1.74 -18.69
C ALA A 78 11.59 2.39 -18.69
N MET A 79 12.62 1.62 -18.99
CA MET A 79 13.99 2.12 -19.11
C MET A 79 14.07 3.24 -20.16
N PRO A 80 14.44 4.48 -19.80
CA PRO A 80 14.62 5.57 -20.75
C PRO A 80 15.73 5.25 -21.76
N SER A 81 15.57 5.73 -22.99
CA SER A 81 16.60 5.60 -24.03
C SER A 81 17.81 6.51 -23.80
N ARG A 82 17.65 7.58 -23.02
CA ARG A 82 18.70 8.53 -22.65
C ARG A 82 18.52 8.98 -21.21
N PHE A 83 19.64 9.15 -20.50
CA PHE A 83 19.66 9.82 -19.21
C PHE A 83 20.39 11.18 -19.29
N GLY A 84 20.23 12.00 -18.26
CA GLY A 84 21.01 13.22 -18.09
C GLY A 84 22.49 12.92 -17.83
N ALA A 85 23.34 13.93 -18.05
CA ALA A 85 24.80 13.79 -17.98
C ALA A 85 25.31 13.19 -16.66
N ASP A 86 24.75 13.59 -15.51
CA ASP A 86 25.18 13.09 -14.20
C ASP A 86 24.96 11.58 -14.04
N ILE A 87 23.85 11.07 -14.59
CA ILE A 87 23.51 9.64 -14.57
C ILE A 87 24.41 8.88 -15.52
N GLU A 88 24.61 9.40 -16.74
CA GLU A 88 25.50 8.77 -17.73
C GLU A 88 26.95 8.72 -17.22
N ASN A 89 27.43 9.78 -16.58
CA ASN A 89 28.75 9.81 -15.94
C ASN A 89 28.86 8.76 -14.82
N ALA A 90 27.83 8.62 -13.97
CA ALA A 90 27.84 7.61 -12.92
C ALA A 90 27.75 6.16 -13.44
N LEU A 91 27.10 5.95 -14.59
CA LEU A 91 27.11 4.67 -15.32
C LEU A 91 28.51 4.36 -15.86
N LEU A 92 29.18 5.35 -16.49
CA LEU A 92 30.54 5.22 -17.01
C LEU A 92 31.57 4.95 -15.91
N GLU A 93 31.40 5.57 -14.74
CA GLU A 93 32.24 5.32 -13.56
C GLU A 93 31.92 3.99 -12.84
N GLU A 94 30.99 3.17 -13.38
CA GLU A 94 30.55 1.89 -12.80
C GLU A 94 29.99 1.99 -11.36
N ARG A 95 29.52 3.17 -10.95
CA ARG A 95 28.95 3.39 -9.61
C ARG A 95 27.42 3.41 -9.57
N LEU A 96 26.77 3.22 -10.71
CA LEU A 96 25.32 3.22 -10.83
C LEU A 96 24.81 1.94 -11.49
N LEU A 97 23.69 1.45 -10.96
CA LEU A 97 22.83 0.47 -11.62
C LEU A 97 21.42 1.04 -11.70
N VAL A 98 20.84 1.08 -12.89
CA VAL A 98 19.43 1.41 -13.09
C VAL A 98 18.65 0.12 -13.29
N ILE A 99 17.54 -0.02 -12.56
CA ILE A 99 16.64 -1.17 -12.66
C ILE A 99 15.20 -0.71 -12.87
N THR A 100 14.42 -1.53 -13.56
CA THR A 100 12.96 -1.33 -13.63
C THR A 100 12.21 -2.66 -13.61
N HIS A 101 11.02 -2.63 -13.01
CA HIS A 101 10.04 -3.71 -13.05
C HIS A 101 8.98 -3.49 -14.15
N CYS A 102 9.03 -2.35 -14.82
CA CYS A 102 8.07 -1.96 -15.83
C CYS A 102 8.45 -2.55 -17.20
N GLU A 103 7.44 -2.95 -17.95
CA GLU A 103 7.60 -3.32 -19.36
C GLU A 103 7.99 -2.10 -20.21
N PRO A 104 8.60 -2.31 -21.39
CA PRO A 104 9.00 -1.22 -22.28
C PRO A 104 7.88 -0.25 -22.66
N SER A 105 6.61 -0.66 -22.57
CA SER A 105 5.43 0.15 -22.91
C SER A 105 5.02 1.16 -21.84
N VAL A 106 5.53 1.06 -20.60
CA VAL A 106 5.09 1.89 -19.47
C VAL A 106 5.93 3.16 -19.37
N HIS A 107 5.66 4.16 -20.19
CA HIS A 107 6.46 5.40 -20.24
C HIS A 107 6.05 6.49 -19.24
N ASN A 108 4.93 6.31 -18.53
CA ASN A 108 4.46 7.28 -17.54
C ASN A 108 4.40 6.63 -16.17
N VAL A 109 4.96 7.32 -15.17
CA VAL A 109 4.85 6.90 -13.78
C VAL A 109 3.39 7.00 -13.33
N THR A 110 2.88 5.90 -12.78
CA THR A 110 1.56 5.84 -12.15
C THR A 110 1.70 5.62 -10.66
N ALA A 111 0.64 5.89 -9.89
CA ALA A 111 0.63 5.58 -8.46
C ALA A 111 0.90 4.08 -8.20
N ARG A 112 0.51 3.21 -9.14
CA ARG A 112 0.72 1.77 -9.06
C ARG A 112 2.16 1.37 -9.38
N SER A 113 2.73 1.83 -10.49
CA SER A 113 4.12 1.52 -10.81
C SER A 113 5.08 2.11 -9.78
N ALA A 114 4.76 3.28 -9.20
CA ALA A 114 5.52 3.82 -8.07
C ALA A 114 5.41 2.93 -6.81
N PHE A 115 4.23 2.39 -6.52
CA PHE A 115 4.04 1.47 -5.39
C PHE A 115 4.78 0.14 -5.62
N ASP A 116 4.63 -0.47 -6.79
CA ASP A 116 5.28 -1.74 -7.15
C ASP A 116 6.82 -1.58 -7.16
N ARG A 117 7.34 -0.44 -7.63
CA ARG A 117 8.75 -0.04 -7.51
C ARG A 117 9.19 0.05 -6.06
N ASN A 118 8.40 0.68 -5.18
CA ASN A 118 8.73 0.76 -3.75
C ASN A 118 8.82 -0.63 -3.14
N ILE A 119 7.83 -1.50 -3.36
CA ILE A 119 7.87 -2.89 -2.87
C ILE A 119 9.09 -3.63 -3.37
N LEU A 120 9.46 -3.46 -4.65
CA LEU A 120 10.68 -4.05 -5.19
C LEU A 120 11.92 -3.56 -4.41
N MET A 121 12.07 -2.26 -4.21
CA MET A 121 13.20 -1.71 -3.48
C MET A 121 13.30 -2.27 -2.05
N LEU A 122 12.19 -2.24 -1.31
CA LEU A 122 12.12 -2.71 0.08
C LEU A 122 12.47 -4.20 0.16
N SER A 123 12.00 -5.01 -0.79
CA SER A 123 12.28 -6.46 -0.84
C SER A 123 13.73 -6.82 -1.16
N LEU A 124 14.49 -5.92 -1.77
CA LEU A 124 15.90 -6.16 -2.15
C LEU A 124 16.88 -5.64 -1.09
N ALA A 125 16.47 -4.68 -0.29
CA ALA A 125 17.34 -3.96 0.63
C ALA A 125 17.52 -4.69 1.96
N GLN A 126 18.74 -4.60 2.49
CA GLN A 126 19.06 -5.15 3.81
C GLN A 126 18.70 -4.16 4.91
N LYS A 127 18.66 -2.86 4.58
CA LYS A 127 18.24 -1.77 5.46
C LYS A 127 17.27 -0.87 4.72
N ILE A 128 16.23 -0.40 5.39
CA ILE A 128 15.31 0.61 4.85
C ILE A 128 15.46 1.87 5.69
N VAL A 129 15.78 2.99 5.05
CA VAL A 129 15.79 4.31 5.66
C VAL A 129 14.63 5.13 5.12
N VAL A 130 13.80 5.62 6.02
CA VAL A 130 12.63 6.41 5.67
C VAL A 130 12.87 7.85 6.08
N GLY A 131 12.92 8.74 5.09
CA GLY A 131 13.02 10.18 5.34
C GLY A 131 11.77 10.70 6.04
N TYR A 132 10.62 10.56 5.37
CA TYR A 132 9.32 10.87 5.94
C TYR A 132 8.23 9.98 5.35
N CYS A 133 7.26 9.55 6.17
CA CYS A 133 6.21 8.64 5.73
C CYS A 133 4.82 9.15 6.08
N SER A 134 4.09 9.84 5.21
CA SER A 134 2.76 10.34 5.59
C SER A 134 1.84 9.21 6.11
N LYS A 135 1.23 9.43 7.28
CA LYS A 135 0.20 8.55 7.85
C LYS A 135 -0.95 8.32 6.84
N GLY A 136 -1.39 7.08 6.68
CA GLY A 136 -2.38 6.62 5.69
C GLY A 136 -1.87 6.54 4.24
N GLY A 137 -0.62 6.92 4.00
CA GLY A 137 -0.04 7.02 2.66
C GLY A 137 0.25 5.66 2.02
N ASN A 138 0.45 5.67 0.69
CA ASN A 138 0.93 4.49 -0.04
C ASN A 138 2.28 3.98 0.48
N LEU A 139 3.11 4.88 1.02
CA LEU A 139 4.40 4.52 1.59
C LEU A 139 4.25 3.75 2.90
N GLU A 140 3.40 4.21 3.82
CA GLU A 140 3.12 3.51 5.07
C GLU A 140 2.64 2.09 4.81
N ARG A 141 1.72 1.93 3.86
CA ARG A 141 1.23 0.62 3.40
C ARG A 141 2.33 -0.27 2.82
N ALA A 142 3.30 0.30 2.11
CA ALA A 142 4.43 -0.46 1.58
C ALA A 142 5.39 -0.93 2.69
N LEU A 143 5.52 -0.18 3.77
CA LEU A 143 6.45 -0.46 4.88
C LEU A 143 5.91 -1.49 5.88
N ALA A 144 4.58 -1.68 5.96
CA ALA A 144 3.94 -2.54 6.96
C ALA A 144 4.39 -4.02 6.96
N GLY A 145 5.02 -4.49 5.87
CA GLY A 145 5.55 -5.86 5.75
C GLY A 145 7.05 -6.01 5.98
N PHE A 146 7.73 -4.97 6.47
CA PHE A 146 9.19 -4.95 6.63
C PHE A 146 9.58 -4.59 8.06
N ASP A 147 10.50 -5.36 8.65
CA ASP A 147 10.99 -5.21 10.02
C ASP A 147 12.33 -4.46 10.10
N ASN A 148 13.07 -4.39 8.99
CA ASN A 148 14.37 -3.72 8.87
C ASN A 148 14.25 -2.23 8.53
N VAL A 149 13.29 -1.54 9.15
CA VAL A 149 12.94 -0.14 8.85
C VAL A 149 13.47 0.81 9.92
N GLU A 150 14.28 1.78 9.50
CA GLU A 150 14.78 2.89 10.31
C GLU A 150 14.17 4.20 9.81
N TYR A 151 13.59 4.97 10.73
CA TYR A 151 13.05 6.29 10.43
C TYR A 151 14.05 7.35 10.88
N LEU A 152 14.32 8.33 10.02
CA LEU A 152 15.08 9.50 10.44
C LEU A 152 14.34 10.20 11.59
N GLU A 153 15.10 10.80 12.51
CA GLU A 153 14.55 11.48 13.68
C GLU A 153 13.48 12.50 13.25
N ASN A 154 12.26 12.43 13.78
CA ASN A 154 11.11 13.26 13.36
C ASN A 154 10.61 13.03 11.91
N GLY A 155 11.08 12.00 11.22
CA GLY A 155 10.52 11.48 9.97
C GLY A 155 9.15 10.82 10.14
N GLN A 156 8.74 10.59 11.39
CA GLN A 156 7.40 10.16 11.79
C GLN A 156 6.99 10.72 13.16
N PRO A 157 6.59 12.00 13.25
CA PRO A 157 6.22 12.60 14.52
C PRO A 157 5.03 11.88 15.20
N TRP A 158 4.14 11.24 14.44
CA TRP A 158 3.00 10.48 15.01
C TRP A 158 3.37 9.11 15.59
N LEU A 159 4.53 8.52 15.25
CA LEU A 159 4.97 7.30 15.93
C LEU A 159 5.40 7.60 17.37
N LYS A 160 6.09 8.72 17.58
CA LYS A 160 6.55 9.14 18.93
C LYS A 160 5.38 9.59 19.83
N GLN A 161 4.29 10.12 19.25
CA GLN A 161 3.08 10.51 20.01
C GLN A 161 2.30 9.34 20.61
N SER A 162 2.60 8.09 20.24
CA SER A 162 1.95 6.92 20.82
C SER A 162 2.62 6.45 22.13
N ALA A 163 3.79 7.00 22.48
CA ALA A 163 4.56 6.59 23.66
C ALA A 163 4.34 7.48 24.90
N ASP A 164 3.89 8.73 24.74
CA ASP A 164 3.69 9.65 25.85
C ASP A 164 2.26 10.22 25.87
N GLY A 165 1.52 9.81 26.90
CA GLY A 165 0.72 10.77 27.67
C GLY A 165 -0.58 11.24 27.05
N GLN A 166 -1.62 10.46 27.29
CA GLN A 166 -2.95 10.95 27.63
C GLN A 166 -2.87 12.13 28.61
N LYS A 167 -3.16 13.36 28.14
CA LYS A 167 -3.60 14.49 28.98
C LYS A 167 -4.56 15.39 28.20
N ASP A 168 -5.81 15.36 28.64
CA ASP A 168 -6.83 16.36 28.33
C ASP A 168 -6.44 17.71 28.93
N VAL A 169 -6.55 18.81 28.15
CA VAL A 169 -7.03 20.12 28.65
C VAL A 169 -7.68 20.89 27.49
N ALA A 170 -8.81 21.52 27.79
CA ALA A 170 -9.70 22.25 26.91
C ALA A 170 -9.27 23.71 26.61
N ASP A 171 -10.00 24.27 25.63
CA ASP A 171 -10.34 25.66 25.34
C ASP A 171 -9.41 26.57 24.53
N GLY A 172 -9.97 27.09 23.43
CA GLY A 172 -9.43 28.17 22.60
C GLY A 172 -10.07 28.26 21.21
N VAL A 173 -11.14 29.05 21.09
CA VAL A 173 -11.91 29.33 19.85
C VAL A 173 -11.04 30.05 18.81
N GLY A 174 -11.09 29.61 17.55
CA GLY A 174 -10.51 30.35 16.41
C GLY A 174 -10.83 29.71 15.06
N HIS A 175 -11.64 30.40 14.26
CA HIS A 175 -12.18 29.93 12.97
C HIS A 175 -11.08 29.74 11.90
N ASN A 176 -11.05 28.58 11.25
CA ASN A 176 -10.94 28.46 9.79
C ASN A 176 -11.07 27.00 9.37
N ALA A 177 -11.97 26.75 8.41
CA ALA A 177 -12.32 25.44 7.88
C ALA A 177 -11.08 24.71 7.31
N LYS A 178 -10.52 23.80 8.10
CA LYS A 178 -9.56 22.78 7.65
C LYS A 178 -10.29 21.45 7.65
N GLN A 179 -10.38 20.84 6.47
CA GLN A 179 -10.87 19.47 6.32
C GLN A 179 -10.07 18.57 7.25
N ASN A 180 -10.76 17.98 8.23
CA ASN A 180 -10.18 17.10 9.23
C ASN A 180 -9.43 15.94 8.55
N PRO A 181 -8.16 15.67 8.91
CA PRO A 181 -7.47 14.48 8.44
C PRO A 181 -8.16 13.23 8.98
N VAL A 182 -8.55 12.39 8.05
CA VAL A 182 -9.21 11.10 8.25
C VAL A 182 -8.32 10.20 9.10
N LYS A 183 -8.67 10.08 10.39
CA LYS A 183 -8.08 9.18 11.36
C LYS A 183 -8.44 7.74 10.97
N VAL A 184 -7.46 6.93 10.56
CA VAL A 184 -7.66 5.48 10.33
C VAL A 184 -7.10 4.76 11.55
N ASP A 185 -7.99 4.08 12.27
CA ASP A 185 -7.67 3.47 13.57
C ASP A 185 -7.24 1.99 13.48
N TRP A 186 -7.42 1.33 12.32
CA TRP A 186 -7.17 -0.11 12.15
C TRP A 186 -7.17 -0.52 10.65
N SER A 187 -6.29 -1.45 10.27
CA SER A 187 -6.30 -2.12 8.95
C SER A 187 -5.73 -3.55 9.01
N ARG A 188 -6.11 -4.40 8.05
CA ARG A 188 -5.61 -5.78 7.91
C ARG A 188 -5.55 -6.21 6.44
N SER A 189 -4.59 -7.05 6.08
CA SER A 189 -4.51 -7.68 4.75
C SER A 189 -4.61 -9.20 4.86
N ILE A 190 -5.37 -9.82 3.97
CA ILE A 190 -5.57 -11.27 3.89
C ILE A 190 -5.12 -11.74 2.50
N ARG A 191 -4.19 -12.68 2.46
CA ARG A 191 -3.76 -13.32 1.21
C ARG A 191 -4.70 -14.47 0.87
N LEU A 192 -5.17 -14.50 -0.36
CA LEU A 192 -6.05 -15.53 -0.91
C LEU A 192 -5.36 -16.24 -2.08
N PHE A 193 -5.96 -17.34 -2.54
CA PHE A 193 -5.50 -18.13 -3.67
C PHE A 193 -5.45 -17.32 -4.96
N ARG A 194 -6.47 -16.49 -5.21
CA ARG A 194 -6.61 -15.67 -6.44
C ARG A 194 -6.25 -14.20 -6.28
N GLY A 195 -5.87 -13.76 -5.09
CA GLY A 195 -5.67 -12.34 -4.85
C GLY A 195 -5.39 -11.99 -3.41
N MET A 196 -5.68 -10.74 -3.07
CA MET A 196 -5.50 -10.19 -1.74
C MET A 196 -6.72 -9.37 -1.36
N ILE A 197 -7.20 -9.55 -0.14
CA ILE A 197 -8.20 -8.68 0.49
C ILE A 197 -7.47 -7.69 1.41
N PHE A 198 -7.89 -6.43 1.35
CA PHE A 198 -7.51 -5.38 2.29
C PHE A 198 -8.76 -4.92 3.04
N LEU A 199 -8.64 -4.81 4.35
CA LEU A 199 -9.67 -4.41 5.29
C LEU A 199 -9.23 -3.10 5.92
N ASP A 200 -9.98 -2.02 5.70
CA ASP A 200 -9.57 -0.69 6.12
C ASP A 200 -10.77 0.11 6.67
N PHE A 201 -10.53 0.93 7.69
CA PHE A 201 -11.44 2.04 7.99
C PHE A 201 -11.13 3.24 7.10
N MET A 202 -12.18 3.87 6.58
CA MET A 202 -12.15 5.19 6.02
C MET A 202 -13.01 6.10 6.88
N THR A 203 -12.57 7.33 7.08
CA THR A 203 -13.38 8.37 7.71
C THR A 203 -13.68 9.39 6.63
N ASN A 204 -14.91 9.88 6.54
CA ASN A 204 -15.28 10.98 5.64
C ASN A 204 -16.08 11.99 6.47
N GLY A 205 -15.40 13.02 6.97
CA GLY A 205 -16.00 13.91 7.97
C GLY A 205 -16.28 13.20 9.29
N ALA A 206 -17.55 13.13 9.71
CA ALA A 206 -17.97 12.43 10.93
C ALA A 206 -18.32 10.94 10.69
N GLU A 207 -18.51 10.54 9.44
CA GLU A 207 -18.91 9.18 9.10
C GLU A 207 -17.67 8.28 8.97
N LYS A 208 -17.63 7.22 9.77
CA LYS A 208 -16.68 6.13 9.64
C LYS A 208 -17.32 5.06 8.76
N ILE A 209 -16.59 4.56 7.78
CA ILE A 209 -17.01 3.53 6.82
C ILE A 209 -15.90 2.49 6.79
N PHE A 210 -16.28 1.22 6.69
CA PHE A 210 -15.36 0.12 6.48
C PHE A 210 -15.31 -0.27 5.01
N LYS A 211 -14.12 -0.60 4.56
CA LYS A 211 -13.82 -0.92 3.18
C LYS A 211 -13.17 -2.28 3.08
N ILE A 212 -13.73 -3.15 2.24
CA ILE A 212 -13.12 -4.42 1.83
C ILE A 212 -12.68 -4.27 0.39
N THR A 213 -11.37 -4.23 0.12
CA THR A 213 -10.81 -4.16 -1.23
C THR A 213 -10.26 -5.52 -1.63
N TYR A 214 -10.79 -6.11 -2.69
CA TYR A 214 -10.27 -7.35 -3.27
C TYR A 214 -9.47 -7.05 -4.53
N SER A 215 -8.21 -7.46 -4.56
CA SER A 215 -7.29 -7.26 -5.66
C SER A 215 -6.92 -8.60 -6.29
N ARG A 216 -7.33 -8.85 -7.54
CA ARG A 216 -6.98 -10.04 -8.32
C ARG A 216 -6.00 -9.71 -9.41
N SER A 217 -5.03 -10.59 -9.66
CA SER A 217 -4.20 -10.51 -10.87
C SER A 217 -5.00 -11.00 -12.07
N LEU A 218 -4.97 -10.25 -13.17
CA LEU A 218 -5.60 -10.60 -14.45
C LEU A 218 -4.60 -11.20 -15.46
N GLY A 219 -3.34 -11.41 -15.05
CA GLY A 219 -2.24 -11.65 -16.00
C GLY A 219 -1.64 -10.35 -16.53
N ASP A 220 -0.47 -10.44 -17.17
CA ASP A 220 0.24 -9.32 -17.81
C ASP A 220 0.45 -8.10 -16.90
N GLY A 221 0.65 -8.36 -15.61
CA GLY A 221 0.80 -7.30 -14.61
C GLY A 221 -0.44 -6.41 -14.45
N LYS A 222 -1.63 -6.80 -14.92
CA LYS A 222 -2.89 -6.09 -14.67
C LYS A 222 -3.59 -6.68 -13.45
N TYR A 223 -4.30 -5.84 -12.71
CA TYR A 223 -5.10 -6.28 -11.56
C TYR A 223 -6.49 -5.69 -11.66
N SER A 224 -7.51 -6.49 -11.41
CA SER A 224 -8.84 -5.97 -11.08
C SER A 224 -8.86 -5.66 -9.59
N ARG A 225 -9.52 -4.55 -9.24
CA ARG A 225 -9.83 -4.21 -7.87
C ARG A 225 -11.31 -4.01 -7.74
N GLU A 226 -11.91 -4.76 -6.84
CA GLU A 226 -13.30 -4.65 -6.49
C GLU A 226 -13.40 -4.24 -5.02
N THR A 227 -14.39 -3.42 -4.67
CA THR A 227 -14.49 -2.86 -3.33
C THR A 227 -15.92 -2.87 -2.81
N LEU A 228 -16.09 -3.40 -1.61
CA LEU A 228 -17.31 -3.32 -0.84
C LEU A 228 -17.16 -2.28 0.27
N TYR A 229 -18.24 -1.55 0.55
CA TYR A 229 -18.29 -0.54 1.60
C TYR A 229 -19.41 -0.85 2.58
N PHE A 230 -19.15 -0.59 3.85
CA PHE A 230 -20.08 -0.86 4.94
C PHE A 230 -20.01 0.27 5.97
N ASP A 231 -21.16 0.76 6.43
CA ASP A 231 -21.22 1.40 7.75
C ASP A 231 -21.08 0.35 8.87
N ARG A 232 -21.13 0.77 10.13
CA ARG A 232 -20.97 -0.16 11.26
C ARG A 232 -22.09 -1.19 11.36
N LYS A 233 -23.35 -0.79 11.14
CA LYS A 233 -24.51 -1.69 11.23
C LYS A 233 -24.48 -2.69 10.08
N GLU A 234 -24.17 -2.20 8.88
CA GLU A 234 -23.99 -3.02 7.68
C GLU A 234 -22.86 -4.02 7.86
N LEU A 235 -21.72 -3.62 8.45
CA LEU A 235 -20.61 -4.53 8.71
C LEU A 235 -20.96 -5.60 9.76
N ALA A 236 -21.72 -5.24 10.79
CA ALA A 236 -22.17 -6.19 11.81
C ALA A 236 -23.11 -7.25 11.21
N GLU A 237 -24.03 -6.83 10.34
CA GLU A 237 -24.91 -7.76 9.64
C GLU A 237 -24.14 -8.60 8.60
N PHE A 238 -23.18 -7.99 7.89
CA PHE A 238 -22.28 -8.71 7.00
C PHE A 238 -21.48 -9.78 7.73
N SER A 239 -20.94 -9.49 8.92
CA SER A 239 -20.26 -10.49 9.76
C SER A 239 -21.19 -11.67 10.10
N ARG A 240 -22.42 -11.38 10.54
CA ARG A 240 -23.39 -12.42 10.92
C ARG A 240 -23.73 -13.32 9.74
N ILE A 241 -24.02 -12.74 8.57
CA ILE A 241 -24.35 -13.51 7.36
C ILE A 241 -23.11 -14.25 6.85
N LEU A 242 -21.93 -13.65 6.88
CA LEU A 242 -20.69 -14.29 6.45
C LEU A 242 -20.36 -15.52 7.31
N ALA A 243 -20.63 -15.49 8.61
CA ALA A 243 -20.49 -16.65 9.49
C ALA A 243 -21.45 -17.81 9.09
N ILE A 244 -22.71 -17.50 8.77
CA ILE A 244 -23.67 -18.50 8.27
C ILE A 244 -23.22 -19.07 6.92
N VAL A 245 -22.75 -18.21 6.01
CA VAL A 245 -22.21 -18.62 4.71
C VAL A 245 -20.99 -19.53 4.90
N SER A 246 -20.09 -19.21 5.83
CA SER A 246 -18.91 -20.03 6.14
C SER A 246 -19.31 -21.43 6.61
N ASP A 247 -20.28 -21.53 7.53
CA ASP A 247 -20.74 -22.82 8.06
C ASP A 247 -21.45 -23.65 6.98
N LYS A 248 -22.42 -23.07 6.28
CA LYS A 248 -23.16 -23.75 5.20
C LYS A 248 -22.22 -24.28 4.11
N THR A 249 -21.30 -23.44 3.64
CA THR A 249 -20.39 -23.82 2.54
C THR A 249 -19.36 -24.86 2.98
N ALA A 250 -18.90 -24.82 4.24
CA ALA A 250 -18.04 -25.88 4.79
C ALA A 250 -18.75 -27.24 4.85
N ASN A 251 -20.06 -27.25 5.08
CA ASN A 251 -20.89 -28.45 5.13
C ASN A 251 -21.49 -28.86 3.76
N GLY A 252 -21.14 -28.14 2.68
CA GLY A 252 -21.65 -28.41 1.33
C GLY A 252 -23.13 -28.04 1.13
N GLU A 253 -23.70 -27.23 2.01
CA GLU A 253 -25.08 -26.77 1.91
C GLU A 253 -25.22 -25.59 0.93
N PRO A 254 -26.33 -25.51 0.18
CA PRO A 254 -26.58 -24.40 -0.73
C PRO A 254 -26.86 -23.08 0.02
N LEU A 255 -26.43 -21.97 -0.59
CA LEU A 255 -26.73 -20.62 -0.10
C LEU A 255 -28.10 -20.15 -0.57
N SER A 256 -28.96 -19.77 0.38
CA SER A 256 -30.31 -19.24 0.10
C SER A 256 -30.24 -17.79 -0.38
N PRO A 257 -31.11 -17.34 -1.32
CA PRO A 257 -31.16 -15.94 -1.76
C PRO A 257 -31.46 -14.93 -0.63
N GLU A 258 -32.08 -15.39 0.45
CA GLU A 258 -32.40 -14.62 1.65
C GLU A 258 -31.15 -14.20 2.46
N LEU A 259 -29.99 -14.82 2.19
CA LEU A 259 -28.71 -14.43 2.78
C LEU A 259 -28.21 -13.15 2.08
N THR A 260 -28.83 -12.03 2.42
CA THR A 260 -28.54 -10.72 1.85
C THR A 260 -28.31 -9.69 2.96
N VAL A 261 -27.27 -8.87 2.82
CA VAL A 261 -27.03 -7.70 3.68
C VAL A 261 -27.64 -6.48 2.99
N GLN A 262 -28.60 -5.85 3.64
CA GLN A 262 -29.13 -4.56 3.19
C GLN A 262 -28.08 -3.47 3.43
N SER A 263 -27.71 -2.70 2.39
CA SER A 263 -26.70 -1.63 2.54
C SER A 263 -26.96 -0.41 1.66
N LEU A 264 -26.68 0.78 2.20
CA LEU A 264 -26.72 2.07 1.50
C LEU A 264 -25.71 2.15 0.35
N SER A 265 -24.67 1.32 0.41
CA SER A 265 -23.68 1.13 -0.66
C SER A 265 -24.09 0.11 -1.71
N GLY A 266 -25.32 -0.41 -1.62
CA GLY A 266 -25.85 -1.51 -2.42
C GLY A 266 -25.99 -2.78 -1.59
N ASP A 267 -27.01 -3.59 -1.87
CA ASP A 267 -27.21 -4.86 -1.16
C ASP A 267 -26.09 -5.84 -1.47
N VAL A 268 -25.71 -6.63 -0.47
CA VAL A 268 -24.68 -7.66 -0.61
C VAL A 268 -25.31 -9.04 -0.62
N THR A 269 -25.13 -9.77 -1.72
CA THR A 269 -25.60 -11.16 -1.88
C THR A 269 -24.43 -12.12 -1.92
N PHE A 270 -24.68 -13.37 -1.57
CA PHE A 270 -23.68 -14.43 -1.57
C PHE A 270 -24.04 -15.54 -2.55
N SER A 271 -23.04 -16.06 -3.25
CA SER A 271 -23.19 -17.21 -4.14
C SER A 271 -21.97 -18.12 -4.09
N VAL A 272 -22.16 -19.38 -4.49
CA VAL A 272 -21.07 -20.32 -4.72
C VAL A 272 -20.90 -20.50 -6.22
N GLU A 273 -19.67 -20.39 -6.70
CA GLU A 273 -19.30 -20.61 -8.09
C GLU A 273 -18.18 -21.64 -8.15
N ARG A 274 -18.31 -22.61 -9.07
CA ARG A 274 -17.29 -23.63 -9.29
C ARG A 274 -16.43 -23.24 -10.48
N ASP A 275 -15.12 -23.12 -10.27
CA ASP A 275 -14.16 -22.77 -11.31
C ASP A 275 -12.87 -23.57 -11.13
N ASP A 276 -12.36 -24.16 -12.21
CA ASP A 276 -11.17 -25.03 -12.22
C ASP A 276 -11.21 -26.11 -11.12
N GLY A 277 -12.36 -26.76 -10.95
CA GLY A 277 -12.57 -27.82 -9.95
C GLY A 277 -12.56 -27.38 -8.49
N ARG A 278 -12.54 -26.07 -8.21
CA ARG A 278 -12.58 -25.50 -6.87
C ARG A 278 -13.85 -24.67 -6.70
N ASP A 279 -14.39 -24.68 -5.48
CA ASP A 279 -15.57 -23.90 -5.14
C ASP A 279 -15.18 -22.58 -4.48
N PHE A 280 -15.74 -21.50 -5.00
CA PHE A 280 -15.50 -20.13 -4.56
C PHE A 280 -16.78 -19.54 -3.99
N VAL A 281 -16.66 -18.87 -2.84
CA VAL A 281 -17.72 -18.02 -2.31
C VAL A 281 -17.51 -16.61 -2.86
N ASN A 282 -18.56 -16.08 -3.47
CA ASN A 282 -18.63 -14.72 -3.98
C ASN A 282 -19.54 -13.89 -3.06
N ALA A 283 -19.06 -12.74 -2.60
CA ALA A 283 -19.90 -11.71 -1.99
C ALA A 283 -19.99 -10.51 -2.93
N THR A 284 -21.19 -10.18 -3.39
CA THR A 284 -21.43 -9.19 -4.45
C THR A 284 -22.25 -8.02 -3.91
N GLN A 285 -21.70 -6.81 -3.93
CA GLN A 285 -22.42 -5.56 -3.64
C GLN A 285 -22.92 -4.90 -4.92
N VAL A 286 -24.24 -4.71 -5.03
CA VAL A 286 -24.88 -4.07 -6.20
C VAL A 286 -25.59 -2.78 -5.80
N LYS A 287 -25.16 -1.65 -6.34
CA LYS A 287 -25.81 -0.34 -6.17
C LYS A 287 -26.47 0.11 -7.47
N ASN A 288 -27.78 0.27 -7.46
CA ASN A 288 -28.53 0.86 -8.56
C ASN A 288 -28.63 2.38 -8.36
N TYR A 289 -28.33 3.15 -9.41
CA TYR A 289 -28.38 4.60 -9.40
C TYR A 289 -29.67 5.11 -10.06
N ARG A 290 -30.02 6.36 -9.77
CA ARG A 290 -31.26 6.99 -10.28
C ARG A 290 -31.27 7.17 -11.80
N ASP A 291 -30.11 7.20 -12.42
CA ASP A 291 -29.94 7.27 -13.87
C ASP A 291 -30.11 5.92 -14.59
N GLY A 292 -30.46 4.87 -13.83
CA GLY A 292 -30.63 3.50 -14.35
C GLY A 292 -29.33 2.71 -14.47
N SER A 293 -28.16 3.33 -14.22
CA SER A 293 -26.89 2.60 -14.15
C SER A 293 -26.77 1.79 -12.87
N SER A 294 -25.90 0.78 -12.87
CA SER A 294 -25.60 0.00 -11.67
C SER A 294 -24.09 -0.20 -11.47
N ARG A 295 -23.64 -0.21 -10.22
CA ARG A 295 -22.29 -0.60 -9.83
C ARG A 295 -22.36 -1.97 -9.17
N ARG A 296 -21.73 -2.96 -9.78
CA ARG A 296 -21.52 -4.30 -9.23
C ARG A 296 -20.06 -4.47 -8.80
N GLN A 297 -19.83 -4.95 -7.59
CA GLN A 297 -18.50 -5.23 -7.04
C GLN A 297 -18.55 -6.58 -6.32
N THR A 298 -17.61 -7.46 -6.62
CA THR A 298 -17.58 -8.84 -6.15
C THR A 298 -16.24 -9.14 -5.51
N ILE A 299 -16.25 -9.74 -4.32
CA ILE A 299 -15.08 -10.37 -3.74
C ILE A 299 -15.24 -11.88 -3.80
N SER A 300 -14.17 -12.59 -4.14
CA SER A 300 -14.21 -14.03 -4.40
C SER A 300 -13.07 -14.73 -3.66
N MET A 301 -13.38 -15.80 -2.93
CA MET A 301 -12.40 -16.56 -2.17
C MET A 301 -12.77 -18.04 -2.17
N LEU A 302 -11.80 -18.94 -1.98
CA LEU A 302 -12.11 -20.36 -1.81
C LEU A 302 -13.01 -20.54 -0.58
N ILE A 303 -13.87 -21.57 -0.57
CA ILE A 303 -14.66 -21.93 0.63
C ILE A 303 -13.73 -22.04 1.86
N ALA A 304 -12.57 -22.69 1.71
CA ALA A 304 -11.58 -22.85 2.78
C ALA A 304 -10.95 -21.53 3.27
N GLU A 305 -11.09 -20.43 2.53
CA GLU A 305 -10.54 -19.11 2.86
C GLU A 305 -11.59 -18.17 3.49
N VAL A 306 -12.87 -18.52 3.44
CA VAL A 306 -13.96 -17.73 4.05
C VAL A 306 -13.72 -17.45 5.54
N PRO A 307 -13.23 -18.41 6.37
CA PRO A 307 -12.94 -18.15 7.77
C PRO A 307 -11.93 -17.01 7.99
N LEU A 308 -10.96 -16.83 7.08
CA LEU A 308 -9.98 -15.73 7.19
C LEU A 308 -10.66 -14.37 7.09
N LEU A 309 -11.67 -14.26 6.22
CA LEU A 309 -12.45 -13.03 6.09
C LEU A 309 -13.38 -12.82 7.30
N VAL A 310 -13.97 -13.90 7.83
CA VAL A 310 -14.77 -13.85 9.07
C VAL A 310 -13.93 -13.26 10.21
N ASP A 311 -12.73 -13.79 10.44
CA ASP A 311 -11.82 -13.32 11.48
C ASP A 311 -11.44 -11.84 11.28
N GLY A 312 -11.06 -11.49 10.05
CA GLY A 312 -10.70 -10.11 9.72
C GLY A 312 -11.83 -9.11 9.92
N VAL A 313 -13.07 -9.47 9.56
CA VAL A 313 -14.25 -8.63 9.78
C VAL A 313 -14.61 -8.53 11.27
N ASN A 314 -14.48 -9.61 12.03
CA ASN A 314 -14.75 -9.61 13.47
C ASN A 314 -13.74 -8.73 14.23
N GLU A 315 -12.46 -8.80 13.89
CA GLU A 315 -11.43 -7.91 14.43
C GLU A 315 -11.70 -6.44 14.06
N ALA A 316 -12.15 -6.18 12.84
CA ALA A 316 -12.55 -4.84 12.43
C ALA A 316 -13.71 -4.32 13.30
N LEU A 317 -14.76 -5.12 13.48
CA LEU A 317 -15.92 -4.76 14.32
C LEU A 317 -15.50 -4.50 15.78
N ALA A 318 -14.61 -5.31 16.34
CA ALA A 318 -14.05 -5.09 17.69
C ALA A 318 -13.25 -3.78 17.76
N SER A 319 -12.55 -3.43 16.68
CA SER A 319 -11.77 -2.18 16.56
C SER A 319 -12.62 -0.96 16.21
N TRP A 320 -13.89 -1.15 15.84
CA TRP A 320 -14.85 -0.08 15.55
C TRP A 320 -15.40 0.51 16.84
N LYS A 321 -14.58 1.31 17.54
CA LYS A 321 -14.98 2.06 18.75
C LYS A 321 -16.22 2.94 18.47
N ARG A 322 -17.13 3.00 19.46
CA ARG A 322 -18.34 3.87 19.44
C ARG A 322 -17.97 5.33 19.37
#